data_AF-A0A9E3EI72-F1
#
_entry.id   AF-A0A9E3EI72-F1
#
_cell.length_a   1.000
_cell.length_b   1.000
_cell.length_c   1.000
_cell.angle_alpha   90.00
_cell.angle_beta   90.00
_cell.angle_gamma   90.00
#
_symmetry.space_group_name_H-M   'P 1'
#
loop_
_entity.id
_entity.type
_entity.pdbx_description
1 polymer ?
#
loop_
_entity_poly.entity_id
_entity_poly.type
_entity_poly.pdbx_seq_one_letter_code
_entity_poly.pdbx_strand_id
1 'polypeptide(L)'
;MTYRKFKPHPTCIGVACLGLALGTQAKTVTLSMDVKLDQVAPEDARMYRVGGHDLDRVTYDDTTVEPKTHRVRVTSLSHYIAGRWFPTEPADASILDLSSKPYRLNFIAAVNHGRPLVAVFEADTQRMAMLARPDFHVLIAGRYAINPTPLTDAEVAAPPANAKSPDTMPMVAGLRKDGAPPAPPSLPKIVALDVDIAIDQVSPEEKDIKVGQHHNARVFYDQSAVDPLTRRVVVLHEQHTPMLIPKHLDPGQMPMSNAWLDFSGATIGYHFAAAPTVGFPFPYFVLFDEQTRRMTIRKQSDGSILLAGSYAVSPKQNTGPDIDAAVTDSDPTVPPWVTHLSLPPLTEGAHTDPDKDGAPER
;
A
#
# COMPACT_ATOMS: atom_id res chain seq x y z
N MET A 1 86.85 16.44 -19.25
CA MET A 1 85.47 15.94 -19.42
C MET A 1 85.21 14.93 -18.33
N THR A 2 84.27 15.24 -17.45
CA THR A 2 84.08 14.61 -16.14
C THR A 2 83.20 13.36 -16.21
N TYR A 3 83.72 12.22 -15.76
CA TYR A 3 82.98 10.98 -15.56
C TYR A 3 82.07 11.09 -14.33
N ARG A 4 80.75 10.88 -14.50
CA ARG A 4 79.79 10.78 -13.39
C ARG A 4 79.69 9.32 -12.91
N LYS A 5 79.89 9.14 -11.60
CA LYS A 5 79.61 7.90 -10.83
C LYS A 5 78.10 7.59 -10.86
N PHE A 6 77.75 6.39 -11.30
CA PHE A 6 76.43 5.79 -11.08
C PHE A 6 76.34 5.26 -9.63
N LYS A 7 75.28 5.64 -8.90
CA LYS A 7 74.86 5.01 -7.65
C LYS A 7 73.69 4.06 -7.96
N PRO A 8 73.69 2.81 -7.50
CA PRO A 8 72.51 1.94 -7.63
C PRO A 8 71.45 2.34 -6.60
N HIS A 9 70.19 2.39 -7.04
CA HIS A 9 69.02 2.54 -6.17
C HIS A 9 68.69 1.20 -5.50
N PRO A 10 68.21 1.21 -4.23
CA PRO A 10 67.74 0.01 -3.56
C PRO A 10 66.38 -0.41 -4.12
N THR A 11 66.29 -1.66 -4.54
CA THR A 11 65.06 -2.34 -4.96
C THR A 11 64.14 -2.48 -3.75
N CYS A 12 63.01 -1.77 -3.73
CA CYS A 12 61.93 -2.03 -2.78
C CYS A 12 61.30 -3.39 -3.10
N ILE A 13 61.49 -4.35 -2.21
CA ILE A 13 60.75 -5.61 -2.19
C ILE A 13 59.31 -5.25 -1.81
N GLY A 14 58.42 -5.23 -2.81
CA GLY A 14 56.98 -5.15 -2.60
C GLY A 14 56.49 -6.43 -1.93
N VAL A 15 56.23 -6.37 -0.63
CA VAL A 15 55.46 -7.39 0.07
C VAL A 15 54.03 -7.28 -0.46
N ALA A 16 53.65 -8.18 -1.36
CA ALA A 16 52.26 -8.39 -1.72
C ALA A 16 51.54 -8.94 -0.48
N CYS A 17 50.90 -8.06 0.28
CA CYS A 17 49.87 -8.43 1.23
C CYS A 17 48.71 -9.01 0.42
N LEU A 18 48.78 -10.33 0.18
CA LEU A 18 47.65 -11.14 -0.28
C LEU A 18 46.61 -11.08 0.84
N GLY A 19 45.79 -10.03 0.83
CA GLY A 19 44.68 -9.87 1.74
C GLY A 19 43.71 -11.01 1.51
N LEU A 20 43.79 -12.03 2.36
CA LEU A 20 42.72 -12.98 2.56
C LEU A 20 41.50 -12.17 2.99
N ALA A 21 40.65 -11.82 2.03
CA ALA A 21 39.29 -11.41 2.30
C ALA A 21 38.60 -12.61 2.97
N LEU A 22 38.73 -12.68 4.29
CA LEU A 22 37.87 -13.50 5.13
C LEU A 22 36.46 -12.99 4.84
N GLY A 23 35.74 -13.69 3.96
CA GLY A 23 34.36 -13.38 3.66
C GLY A 23 33.60 -13.42 4.97
N THR A 24 33.18 -12.25 5.45
CA THR A 24 32.19 -12.13 6.51
C THR A 24 30.95 -12.87 6.01
N GLN A 25 30.70 -14.06 6.57
CA GLN A 25 29.47 -14.78 6.27
C GLN A 25 28.30 -13.86 6.62
N ALA A 26 27.39 -13.68 5.65
CA ALA A 26 26.13 -12.98 5.87
C ALA A 26 25.45 -13.57 7.10
N LYS A 27 25.20 -12.72 8.10
CA LYS A 27 24.56 -13.12 9.35
C LYS A 27 23.12 -12.62 9.29
N THR A 28 22.23 -13.52 8.91
CA THR A 28 20.79 -13.26 8.95
C THR A 28 20.35 -13.09 10.40
N VAL A 29 19.70 -11.98 10.71
CA VAL A 29 19.09 -11.69 12.01
C VAL A 29 17.59 -11.62 11.83
N THR A 30 16.86 -12.33 12.70
CA THR A 30 15.39 -12.24 12.76
C THR A 30 14.98 -11.71 14.13
N LEU A 31 14.11 -10.71 14.15
CA LEU A 31 13.54 -10.11 15.35
C LEU A 31 12.05 -10.41 15.41
N SER A 32 11.50 -10.62 16.60
CA SER A 32 10.05 -10.70 16.80
C SER A 32 9.44 -9.31 16.88
N MET A 33 8.22 -9.20 16.35
CA MET A 33 7.42 -7.99 16.37
C MET A 33 6.00 -8.33 16.81
N ASP A 34 5.45 -7.48 17.67
CA ASP A 34 4.09 -7.59 18.19
C ASP A 34 3.32 -6.34 17.77
N VAL A 35 2.15 -6.51 17.17
CA VAL A 35 1.26 -5.43 16.78
C VAL A 35 -0.01 -5.50 17.60
N LYS A 36 -0.19 -4.55 18.50
CA LYS A 36 -1.44 -4.42 19.26
C LYS A 36 -2.47 -3.69 18.41
N LEU A 37 -3.52 -4.39 18.03
CA LEU A 37 -4.57 -3.91 17.13
C LEU A 37 -5.48 -2.92 17.87
N ASP A 38 -5.71 -1.76 17.27
CA ASP A 38 -6.69 -0.77 17.72
C ASP A 38 -7.81 -0.50 16.71
N GLN A 39 -7.70 -1.07 15.51
CA GLN A 39 -8.73 -1.04 14.48
C GLN A 39 -8.82 -2.39 13.77
N VAL A 40 -10.04 -2.86 13.54
CA VAL A 40 -10.35 -4.07 12.78
C VAL A 40 -11.63 -3.83 11.99
N ALA A 41 -11.61 -4.10 10.69
CA ALA A 41 -12.74 -3.96 9.79
C ALA A 41 -13.77 -5.10 10.02
N PRO A 42 -15.07 -4.85 9.79
CA PRO A 42 -16.13 -5.83 10.04
C PRO A 42 -15.92 -7.20 9.37
N GLU A 43 -15.41 -7.23 8.14
CA GLU A 43 -15.14 -8.45 7.38
C GLU A 43 -14.04 -9.33 8.00
N ASP A 44 -13.12 -8.70 8.73
CA ASP A 44 -11.97 -9.34 9.36
C ASP A 44 -12.15 -9.52 10.88
N ALA A 45 -13.28 -9.04 11.44
CA ALA A 45 -13.66 -9.19 12.84
C ALA A 45 -13.87 -10.65 13.29
N ARG A 46 -13.93 -11.60 12.35
CA ARG A 46 -13.94 -13.05 12.64
C ARG A 46 -12.55 -13.61 12.95
N MET A 47 -11.51 -12.93 12.45
CA MET A 47 -10.11 -13.35 12.57
C MET A 47 -9.35 -12.46 13.58
N TYR A 48 -9.64 -11.17 13.56
CA TYR A 48 -8.99 -10.16 14.39
C TYR A 48 -9.99 -9.49 15.33
N ARG A 49 -9.46 -8.84 16.37
CA ARG A 49 -10.25 -7.98 17.25
C ARG A 49 -9.42 -6.82 17.76
N VAL A 50 -10.09 -5.70 18.07
CA VAL A 50 -9.47 -4.59 18.79
C VAL A 50 -8.97 -5.07 20.15
N GLY A 51 -7.76 -4.65 20.51
CA GLY A 51 -7.01 -5.10 21.68
C GLY A 51 -6.29 -6.44 21.50
N GLY A 52 -6.53 -7.15 20.39
CA GLY A 52 -5.79 -8.35 20.02
C GLY A 52 -4.38 -8.04 19.52
N HIS A 53 -3.60 -9.11 19.34
CA HIS A 53 -2.22 -9.03 18.92
C HIS A 53 -1.99 -9.78 17.61
N ASP A 54 -1.42 -9.07 16.65
CA ASP A 54 -0.86 -9.62 15.43
C ASP A 54 0.66 -9.83 15.61
N LEU A 55 1.17 -10.97 15.15
CA LEU A 55 2.50 -11.48 15.48
C LEU A 55 3.35 -11.63 14.22
N ASP A 56 4.39 -10.82 14.18
CA ASP A 56 5.26 -10.67 13.02
C ASP A 56 6.72 -11.00 13.35
N ARG A 57 7.51 -11.17 12.29
CA ARG A 57 8.96 -11.20 12.33
C ARG A 57 9.53 -10.32 11.26
N VAL A 58 10.59 -9.60 11.59
CA VAL A 58 11.39 -8.84 10.63
C VAL A 58 12.78 -9.47 10.55
N THR A 59 13.25 -9.69 9.32
CA THR A 59 14.56 -10.30 9.04
C THR A 59 15.41 -9.35 8.22
N TYR A 60 16.71 -9.31 8.50
CA TYR A 60 17.70 -8.51 7.78
C TYR A 60 19.08 -9.18 7.77
N ASP A 61 20.00 -8.71 6.93
CA ASP A 61 21.40 -9.14 6.93
C ASP A 61 22.26 -8.15 7.73
N ASP A 62 22.78 -8.59 8.87
CA ASP A 62 23.56 -7.76 9.80
C ASP A 62 24.87 -7.23 9.18
N THR A 63 25.36 -7.87 8.11
CA THR A 63 26.56 -7.39 7.39
C THR A 63 26.28 -6.17 6.49
N THR A 64 24.99 -5.86 6.25
CA THR A 64 24.55 -4.74 5.40
C THR A 64 24.06 -3.53 6.18
N VAL A 65 24.17 -3.56 7.52
CA VAL A 65 23.81 -2.42 8.37
C VAL A 65 24.73 -1.24 8.07
N GLU A 66 24.13 -0.10 7.72
CA GLU A 66 24.88 1.12 7.47
C GLU A 66 25.49 1.64 8.78
N PRO A 67 26.83 1.73 8.90
CA PRO A 67 27.49 1.94 10.19
C PRO A 67 27.25 3.32 10.81
N LYS A 68 26.82 4.32 10.01
CA LYS A 68 26.59 5.69 10.48
C LYS A 68 25.16 5.93 10.92
N THR A 69 24.20 5.37 10.19
CA THR A 69 22.77 5.60 10.41
C THR A 69 22.12 4.46 11.19
N HIS A 70 22.80 3.31 11.27
CA HIS A 70 22.27 2.06 11.79
C HIS A 70 21.01 1.59 11.06
N ARG A 71 20.88 1.96 9.78
CA ARG A 71 19.78 1.53 8.92
C ARG A 71 20.16 0.31 8.12
N VAL A 72 19.20 -0.57 7.90
CA VAL A 72 19.40 -1.80 7.13
C VAL A 72 18.17 -2.12 6.31
N ARG A 73 18.38 -2.67 5.10
CA ARG A 73 17.29 -3.15 4.27
C ARG A 73 16.66 -4.39 4.90
N VAL A 74 15.34 -4.41 4.97
CA VAL A 74 14.60 -5.61 5.39
C VAL A 74 14.69 -6.65 4.27
N THR A 75 15.03 -7.90 4.60
CA THR A 75 15.06 -9.01 3.64
C THR A 75 13.74 -9.76 3.60
N SER A 76 13.03 -9.85 4.73
CA SER A 76 11.67 -10.39 4.78
C SER A 76 10.91 -9.89 6.00
N LEU A 77 9.59 -9.81 5.87
CA LEU A 77 8.67 -9.78 7.01
C LEU A 77 7.83 -11.04 6.98
N SER A 78 7.62 -11.72 8.11
CA SER A 78 6.77 -12.90 8.18
C SER A 78 5.65 -12.70 9.16
N HIS A 79 4.42 -12.89 8.71
CA HIS A 79 3.20 -12.76 9.51
C HIS A 79 2.73 -14.14 9.95
N TYR A 80 2.47 -14.35 11.24
CA TYR A 80 1.96 -15.62 11.77
C TYR A 80 0.43 -15.71 11.68
N ILE A 81 -0.08 -16.37 10.63
CA ILE A 81 -1.52 -16.55 10.41
C ILE A 81 -1.90 -18.02 10.49
N ALA A 82 -3.04 -18.32 11.13
CA ALA A 82 -3.64 -19.65 11.15
C ALA A 82 -2.65 -20.79 11.50
N GLY A 83 -1.73 -20.52 12.43
CA GLY A 83 -0.75 -21.50 12.90
C GLY A 83 0.53 -21.62 12.07
N ARG A 84 0.77 -20.73 11.10
CA ARG A 84 1.92 -20.80 10.18
C ARG A 84 2.52 -19.41 9.92
N TRP A 85 3.82 -19.37 9.65
CA TRP A 85 4.52 -18.16 9.20
C TRP A 85 4.37 -18.00 7.69
N PHE A 86 3.91 -16.82 7.26
CA PHE A 86 3.81 -16.43 5.87
C PHE A 86 4.84 -15.35 5.56
N PRO A 87 5.97 -15.70 4.91
CA PRO A 87 6.97 -14.73 4.53
C PRO A 87 6.43 -13.82 3.43
N THR A 88 6.81 -12.56 3.52
CA THR A 88 6.45 -11.49 2.62
C THR A 88 7.72 -10.83 2.11
N GLU A 89 7.77 -10.65 0.79
CA GLU A 89 8.85 -9.93 0.13
C GLU A 89 8.65 -8.41 0.28
N PRO A 90 9.63 -7.69 0.86
CA PRO A 90 9.55 -6.24 1.02
C PRO A 90 9.73 -5.50 -0.30
N ALA A 91 9.08 -4.34 -0.44
CA ALA A 91 9.46 -3.35 -1.43
C ALA A 91 10.88 -2.82 -1.15
N ASP A 92 11.58 -2.34 -2.18
CA ASP A 92 12.97 -1.83 -2.08
C ASP A 92 13.16 -0.74 -1.03
N ALA A 93 12.12 0.06 -0.76
CA ALA A 93 12.14 1.14 0.22
C ALA A 93 11.99 0.67 1.68
N SER A 94 11.90 -0.64 1.94
CA SER A 94 11.66 -1.18 3.29
C SER A 94 12.95 -1.22 4.10
N ILE A 95 13.03 -0.37 5.12
CA ILE A 95 14.21 -0.12 5.95
C ILE A 95 13.85 -0.31 7.43
N LEU A 96 14.72 -1.01 8.14
CA LEU A 96 14.73 -1.08 9.60
C LEU A 96 15.80 -0.14 10.16
N ASP A 97 15.41 0.76 11.06
CA ASP A 97 16.29 1.70 11.75
C ASP A 97 16.60 1.18 13.17
N LEU A 98 17.85 0.81 13.38
CA LEU A 98 18.36 0.23 14.62
C LEU A 98 18.99 1.29 15.56
N SER A 99 18.97 2.58 15.18
CA SER A 99 19.69 3.65 15.90
C SER A 99 19.09 4.01 17.26
N SER A 100 17.84 3.64 17.53
CA SER A 100 17.13 3.98 18.77
C SER A 100 16.20 2.86 19.21
N LYS A 101 15.90 2.79 20.52
CA LYS A 101 14.89 1.90 21.07
C LYS A 101 13.64 2.72 21.44
N PRO A 102 12.43 2.27 21.06
CA PRO A 102 12.13 1.10 20.23
C PRO A 102 12.65 1.23 18.78
N TYR A 103 13.03 0.11 18.15
CA TYR A 103 13.44 0.10 16.73
C TYR A 103 12.28 0.56 15.85
N ARG A 104 12.63 1.22 14.74
CA ARG A 104 11.65 1.82 13.83
C ARG A 104 11.69 1.14 12.47
N LEU A 105 10.53 0.84 11.91
CA LEU A 105 10.39 0.09 10.67
C LEU A 105 9.60 0.93 9.68
N ASN A 106 10.21 1.24 8.55
CA ASN A 106 9.49 1.69 7.36
C ASN A 106 9.39 0.48 6.44
N PHE A 107 8.19 -0.07 6.24
CA PHE A 107 8.02 -1.28 5.44
C PHE A 107 6.75 -1.18 4.61
N ILE A 108 6.84 -1.64 3.36
CA ILE A 108 5.69 -1.78 2.48
C ILE A 108 5.84 -3.10 1.72
N ALA A 109 4.76 -3.87 1.64
CA ALA A 109 4.71 -5.02 0.76
C ALA A 109 3.29 -5.31 0.27
N ALA A 110 3.21 -5.82 -0.96
CA ALA A 110 2.00 -6.43 -1.47
C ALA A 110 1.91 -7.87 -0.96
N VAL A 111 0.81 -8.22 -0.30
CA VAL A 111 0.61 -9.57 0.25
C VAL A 111 -0.66 -10.21 -0.29
N ASN A 112 -0.74 -11.53 -0.20
CA ASN A 112 -1.96 -12.28 -0.48
C ASN A 112 -2.24 -13.24 0.68
N HIS A 113 -3.31 -12.96 1.43
CA HIS A 113 -3.77 -13.79 2.54
C HIS A 113 -5.20 -14.29 2.26
N GLY A 114 -5.40 -14.88 1.08
CA GLY A 114 -6.72 -15.24 0.56
C GLY A 114 -7.44 -14.09 -0.14
N ARG A 115 -6.89 -12.88 -0.06
CA ARG A 115 -7.24 -11.71 -0.86
C ARG A 115 -5.98 -10.86 -1.09
N PRO A 116 -5.92 -10.05 -2.16
CA PRO A 116 -4.80 -9.14 -2.39
C PRO A 116 -4.84 -7.99 -1.37
N LEU A 117 -3.72 -7.71 -0.72
CA LEU A 117 -3.59 -6.70 0.34
C LEU A 117 -2.28 -5.90 0.18
N VAL A 118 -2.13 -4.85 0.98
CA VAL A 118 -0.86 -4.16 1.23
C VAL A 118 -0.62 -4.07 2.74
N ALA A 119 0.56 -4.48 3.19
CA ALA A 119 1.01 -4.29 4.57
C ALA A 119 1.95 -3.08 4.63
N VAL A 120 1.69 -2.16 5.56
CA VAL A 120 2.46 -0.93 5.75
C VAL A 120 2.87 -0.82 7.21
N PHE A 121 4.14 -0.48 7.45
CA PHE A 121 4.66 -0.10 8.76
C PHE A 121 5.32 1.27 8.65
N GLU A 122 4.95 2.17 9.55
CA GLU A 122 5.44 3.55 9.58
C GLU A 122 6.40 3.77 10.75
N ALA A 123 7.63 4.16 10.42
CA ALA A 123 8.71 4.29 11.37
C ALA A 123 8.45 5.34 12.46
N ASP A 124 7.87 6.49 12.10
CA ASP A 124 7.74 7.64 13.00
C ASP A 124 6.59 7.49 13.99
N THR A 125 5.49 6.88 13.55
CA THR A 125 4.27 6.69 14.35
C THR A 125 4.23 5.32 15.03
N GLN A 126 5.11 4.41 14.62
CA GLN A 126 5.13 2.99 14.97
C GLN A 126 3.79 2.31 14.71
N ARG A 127 3.16 2.68 13.59
CA ARG A 127 1.86 2.15 13.17
C ARG A 127 2.07 1.05 12.15
N MET A 128 1.24 0.04 12.24
CA MET A 128 1.02 -0.95 11.19
C MET A 128 -0.39 -0.80 10.67
N ALA A 129 -0.57 -0.98 9.37
CA ALA A 129 -1.86 -1.19 8.75
C ALA A 129 -1.77 -2.30 7.69
N MET A 130 -2.81 -3.14 7.63
CA MET A 130 -3.08 -3.97 6.46
C MET A 130 -4.27 -3.38 5.73
N LEU A 131 -4.08 -3.15 4.43
CA LEU A 131 -5.02 -2.47 3.56
C LEU A 131 -5.53 -3.47 2.53
N ALA A 132 -6.84 -3.48 2.25
CA ALA A 132 -7.40 -4.27 1.18
C ALA A 132 -6.87 -3.82 -0.20
N ARG A 133 -7.06 -4.63 -1.25
CA ARG A 133 -6.92 -4.16 -2.63
C ARG A 133 -8.16 -4.58 -3.42
N PRO A 134 -8.57 -3.78 -4.41
CA PRO A 134 -7.87 -2.59 -4.94
C PRO A 134 -8.14 -1.31 -4.15
N ASP A 135 -8.96 -1.38 -3.11
CA ASP A 135 -9.59 -0.24 -2.46
C ASP A 135 -8.99 0.10 -1.10
N PHE A 136 -7.79 -0.38 -0.73
CA PHE A 136 -6.89 0.07 0.36
C PHE A 136 -7.53 0.56 1.67
N HIS A 137 -8.77 0.17 1.95
CA HIS A 137 -9.41 0.44 3.22
C HIS A 137 -8.69 -0.38 4.27
N VAL A 138 -8.61 0.17 5.47
CA VAL A 138 -7.91 -0.46 6.58
C VAL A 138 -8.69 -1.69 7.03
N LEU A 139 -8.09 -2.86 6.87
CA LEU A 139 -8.62 -4.12 7.39
C LEU A 139 -8.24 -4.31 8.86
N ILE A 140 -6.97 -4.08 9.18
CA ILE A 140 -6.49 -4.02 10.56
C ILE A 140 -5.46 -2.90 10.66
N ALA A 141 -5.40 -2.27 11.83
CA ALA A 141 -4.32 -1.38 12.18
C ALA A 141 -4.01 -1.45 13.67
N GLY A 142 -2.77 -1.10 14.00
CA GLY A 142 -2.28 -1.19 15.37
C GLY A 142 -0.95 -0.49 15.57
N ARG A 143 -0.44 -0.55 16.81
CA ARG A 143 0.90 -0.10 17.15
C ARG A 143 1.83 -1.30 17.24
N TYR A 144 2.95 -1.25 16.54
CA TYR A 144 3.93 -2.32 16.56
C TYR A 144 5.05 -2.04 17.58
N ALA A 145 5.62 -3.11 18.13
CA ALA A 145 6.81 -3.10 18.95
C ALA A 145 7.75 -4.22 18.51
N ILE A 146 9.00 -3.87 18.20
CA ILE A 146 10.04 -4.84 17.82
C ILE A 146 10.89 -5.17 19.04
N ASN A 147 11.01 -6.46 19.35
CA ASN A 147 11.93 -6.93 20.37
C ASN A 147 13.37 -6.86 19.83
N PRO A 148 14.28 -6.11 20.47
CA PRO A 148 15.64 -5.95 19.96
C PRO A 148 16.53 -7.20 20.14
N THR A 149 16.02 -8.26 20.78
CA THR A 149 16.75 -9.52 20.98
C THR A 149 16.61 -10.41 19.74
N PRO A 150 17.72 -10.76 19.06
CA PRO A 150 17.69 -11.72 17.97
C PRO A 150 17.10 -13.07 18.39
N LEU A 151 16.23 -13.62 17.54
CA LEU A 151 15.73 -14.98 17.69
C LEU A 151 16.84 -15.99 17.33
N THR A 152 16.88 -17.09 18.07
CA THR A 152 17.67 -18.28 17.71
C THR A 152 17.03 -19.03 16.55
N ASP A 153 17.79 -19.87 15.83
CA ASP A 153 17.26 -20.68 14.73
C ASP A 153 16.07 -21.56 15.15
N ALA A 154 16.11 -22.09 16.38
CA ALA A 154 15.03 -22.87 16.96
C ALA A 154 13.76 -22.02 17.17
N GLU A 155 13.91 -20.79 17.64
CA GLU A 155 12.78 -19.86 17.80
C GLU A 155 12.24 -19.42 16.44
N VAL A 156 13.09 -19.20 15.43
CA VAL A 156 12.66 -18.92 14.05
C VAL A 156 11.85 -20.09 13.46
N ALA A 157 12.16 -21.34 13.78
CA ALA A 157 11.34 -22.47 13.34
C ALA A 157 10.03 -22.64 14.13
N ALA A 158 9.95 -22.12 15.36
CA ALA A 158 8.83 -22.32 16.26
C ALA A 158 7.66 -21.34 16.00
N PRO A 159 6.43 -21.71 16.38
CA PRO A 159 5.36 -20.75 16.65
C PRO A 159 5.79 -19.67 17.65
N PRO A 160 5.24 -18.45 17.59
CA PRO A 160 5.53 -17.44 18.59
C PRO A 160 5.03 -17.89 19.97
N ALA A 161 5.76 -17.53 21.04
CA ALA A 161 5.48 -18.03 22.39
C ALA A 161 4.06 -17.68 22.87
N ASN A 162 3.55 -16.53 22.45
CA ASN A 162 2.20 -16.07 22.74
C ASN A 162 1.14 -16.59 21.77
N ALA A 163 1.44 -17.39 20.74
CA ALA A 163 0.48 -17.84 19.71
C ALA A 163 -0.82 -18.47 20.21
N LYS A 164 -0.82 -19.02 21.43
CA LYS A 164 -1.98 -19.66 22.06
C LYS A 164 -2.66 -18.77 23.10
N SER A 165 -2.20 -17.53 23.27
CA SER A 165 -2.84 -16.57 24.17
C SER A 165 -4.25 -16.31 23.68
N PRO A 166 -5.25 -16.16 24.57
CA PRO A 166 -6.57 -15.71 24.15
C PRO A 166 -6.50 -14.37 23.42
N ASP A 167 -5.48 -13.53 23.68
CA ASP A 167 -5.26 -12.19 23.13
C ASP A 167 -4.53 -12.18 21.78
N THR A 168 -3.92 -13.29 21.40
CA THR A 168 -3.39 -13.53 20.06
C THR A 168 -4.42 -14.35 19.28
N MET A 169 -4.44 -14.21 17.97
CA MET A 169 -5.47 -14.75 17.08
C MET A 169 -6.15 -16.07 17.49
N PRO A 170 -7.50 -16.17 17.45
CA PRO A 170 -8.18 -17.44 17.62
C PRO A 170 -7.99 -18.31 16.38
N MET A 171 -7.53 -19.53 16.60
CA MET A 171 -7.62 -20.63 15.62
C MET A 171 -9.07 -20.77 15.13
N VAL A 172 -9.25 -20.96 13.83
CA VAL A 172 -10.52 -21.45 13.29
C VAL A 172 -10.85 -22.78 13.98
N ALA A 173 -11.80 -22.74 14.91
CA ALA A 173 -12.56 -23.88 15.41
C ALA A 173 -13.84 -23.37 16.11
N GLY A 174 -14.77 -22.83 15.33
CA GLY A 174 -16.10 -22.50 15.85
C GLY A 174 -16.78 -21.35 15.13
N LEU A 175 -17.60 -21.67 14.12
CA LEU A 175 -18.82 -20.90 13.87
C LEU A 175 -19.51 -20.64 15.22
N ARG A 176 -19.81 -19.38 15.55
CA ARG A 176 -20.74 -19.09 16.64
C ARG A 176 -22.06 -19.81 16.36
N LYS A 177 -22.60 -20.45 17.39
CA LYS A 177 -23.81 -21.29 17.39
C LYS A 177 -25.08 -20.46 17.61
N ASP A 178 -24.93 -19.16 17.75
CA ASP A 178 -25.92 -18.19 18.17
C ASP A 178 -26.36 -17.42 16.92
N GLY A 179 -27.18 -18.11 16.12
CA GLY A 179 -27.64 -17.68 14.81
C GLY A 179 -28.68 -16.57 14.87
N ALA A 180 -28.22 -15.34 15.07
CA ALA A 180 -28.90 -14.18 14.50
C ALA A 180 -28.33 -13.98 13.10
N PRO A 181 -29.08 -14.27 12.01
CA PRO A 181 -28.65 -13.86 10.68
C PRO A 181 -28.44 -12.34 10.69
N PRO A 182 -27.37 -11.83 10.03
CA PRO A 182 -27.24 -10.39 9.82
C PRO A 182 -28.56 -9.88 9.24
N ALA A 183 -28.99 -8.69 9.69
CA ALA A 183 -30.14 -8.03 9.10
C ALA A 183 -30.00 -8.08 7.57
N PRO A 184 -31.07 -8.39 6.83
CA PRO A 184 -30.99 -8.45 5.38
C PRO A 184 -30.34 -7.16 4.88
N PRO A 185 -29.37 -7.25 3.94
CA PRO A 185 -28.68 -6.07 3.46
C PRO A 185 -29.72 -5.06 3.01
N SER A 186 -29.70 -3.87 3.62
CA SER A 186 -30.43 -2.74 3.10
C SER A 186 -29.97 -2.51 1.67
N LEU A 187 -30.90 -2.24 0.76
CA LEU A 187 -30.54 -1.89 -0.60
C LEU A 187 -29.55 -0.71 -0.57
N PRO A 188 -28.48 -0.76 -1.38
CA PRO A 188 -27.50 0.32 -1.44
C PRO A 188 -28.21 1.63 -1.77
N LYS A 189 -27.83 2.69 -1.06
CA LYS A 189 -28.37 4.03 -1.27
C LYS A 189 -27.22 4.95 -1.62
N ILE A 190 -26.91 5.05 -2.91
CA ILE A 190 -25.81 5.89 -3.38
C ILE A 190 -26.18 7.36 -3.21
N VAL A 191 -25.26 8.10 -2.61
CA VAL A 191 -25.36 9.54 -2.38
C VAL A 191 -24.08 10.19 -2.87
N ALA A 192 -24.20 11.38 -3.45
CA ALA A 192 -23.07 12.23 -3.78
C ALA A 192 -23.07 13.53 -2.97
N LEU A 193 -21.88 13.98 -2.57
CA LEU A 193 -21.65 15.28 -1.92
C LEU A 193 -20.70 16.12 -2.77
N ASP A 194 -20.97 17.41 -2.84
CA ASP A 194 -20.08 18.36 -3.50
C ASP A 194 -19.00 18.84 -2.53
N VAL A 195 -17.77 18.96 -3.02
CA VAL A 195 -16.61 19.48 -2.30
C VAL A 195 -16.17 20.76 -2.98
N ASP A 196 -16.19 21.87 -2.27
CA ASP A 196 -15.65 23.15 -2.72
C ASP A 196 -14.22 23.31 -2.18
N ILE A 197 -13.30 23.80 -3.01
CA ILE A 197 -11.90 23.98 -2.66
C ILE A 197 -11.46 25.39 -3.05
N ALA A 198 -11.25 26.23 -2.05
CA ALA A 198 -10.77 27.59 -2.23
C ALA A 198 -9.24 27.58 -2.37
N ILE A 199 -8.74 27.79 -3.59
CA ILE A 199 -7.32 27.71 -3.91
C ILE A 199 -6.57 28.90 -3.33
N ASP A 200 -5.58 28.62 -2.46
CA ASP A 200 -4.77 29.64 -1.79
C ASP A 200 -3.27 29.56 -2.14
N GLN A 201 -2.83 28.47 -2.79
CA GLN A 201 -1.47 28.31 -3.31
C GLN A 201 -1.48 27.61 -4.66
N VAL A 202 -0.67 28.12 -5.59
CA VAL A 202 -0.50 27.58 -6.94
C VAL A 202 0.97 27.66 -7.33
N SER A 203 1.52 26.60 -7.89
CA SER A 203 2.87 26.60 -8.45
C SER A 203 2.94 27.52 -9.68
N PRO A 204 4.06 28.22 -9.90
CA PRO A 204 4.27 28.99 -11.14
C PRO A 204 4.17 28.16 -12.43
N GLU A 205 4.25 26.84 -12.34
CA GLU A 205 4.13 25.91 -13.47
C GLU A 205 2.66 25.73 -13.92
N GLU A 206 1.69 25.96 -13.03
CA GLU A 206 0.25 25.84 -13.30
C GLU A 206 -0.27 27.15 -13.91
N LYS A 207 -0.34 27.21 -15.24
CA LYS A 207 -0.64 28.45 -15.97
C LYS A 207 -2.11 28.86 -15.95
N ASP A 208 -3.00 27.89 -15.77
CA ASP A 208 -4.45 28.08 -15.94
C ASP A 208 -5.21 28.21 -14.61
N ILE A 209 -4.54 27.92 -13.49
CA ILE A 209 -5.11 27.99 -12.14
C ILE A 209 -4.58 29.23 -11.41
N LYS A 210 -5.43 29.91 -10.64
CA LYS A 210 -5.07 31.12 -9.90
C LYS A 210 -5.51 31.03 -8.44
N VAL A 211 -4.72 31.63 -7.55
CA VAL A 211 -5.13 31.89 -6.17
C VAL A 211 -6.44 32.69 -6.16
N GLY A 212 -7.37 32.28 -5.30
CA GLY A 212 -8.72 32.81 -5.20
C GLY A 212 -9.75 32.13 -6.11
N GLN A 213 -9.34 31.23 -7.01
CA GLN A 213 -10.29 30.38 -7.73
C GLN A 213 -10.83 29.26 -6.84
N HIS A 214 -11.99 28.75 -7.21
CA HIS A 214 -12.61 27.59 -6.60
C HIS A 214 -12.50 26.38 -7.53
N HIS A 215 -12.02 25.27 -7.00
CA HIS A 215 -12.07 23.97 -7.64
C HIS A 215 -13.17 23.15 -6.97
N ASN A 216 -14.07 22.52 -7.73
CA ASN A 216 -15.07 21.64 -7.13
C ASN A 216 -14.82 20.18 -7.48
N ALA A 217 -15.03 19.31 -6.51
CA ALA A 217 -15.12 17.88 -6.69
C ALA A 217 -16.50 17.37 -6.24
N ARG A 218 -16.82 16.14 -6.58
CA ARG A 218 -18.01 15.43 -6.13
C ARG A 218 -17.61 14.03 -5.70
N VAL A 219 -17.94 13.67 -4.48
CA VAL A 219 -17.61 12.36 -3.88
C VAL A 219 -18.88 11.53 -3.73
N PHE A 220 -18.79 10.23 -3.99
CA PHE A 220 -19.91 9.29 -4.01
C PHE A 220 -19.72 8.25 -2.90
N TYR A 221 -20.78 7.89 -2.17
CA TYR A 221 -20.73 6.86 -1.12
C TYR A 221 -22.06 6.12 -1.00
N ASP A 222 -22.05 4.92 -0.41
CA ASP A 222 -23.27 4.22 -0.03
C ASP A 222 -23.71 4.67 1.37
N GLN A 223 -24.81 5.42 1.43
CA GLN A 223 -25.38 5.91 2.68
C GLN A 223 -25.80 4.81 3.64
N SER A 224 -26.13 3.62 3.12
CA SER A 224 -26.47 2.46 3.93
C SER A 224 -25.25 1.80 4.58
N ALA A 225 -24.05 2.08 4.06
CA ALA A 225 -22.77 1.59 4.56
C ALA A 225 -22.11 2.53 5.58
N VAL A 226 -22.77 3.62 6.00
CA VAL A 226 -22.25 4.48 7.06
C VAL A 226 -22.20 3.71 8.37
N ASP A 227 -20.98 3.56 8.92
CA ASP A 227 -20.77 2.89 10.20
C ASP A 227 -21.50 3.66 11.31
N PRO A 228 -22.43 3.02 12.03
CA PRO A 228 -23.23 3.69 13.06
C PRO A 228 -22.40 4.12 14.28
N LEU A 229 -21.27 3.47 14.55
CA LEU A 229 -20.38 3.75 15.67
C LEU A 229 -19.39 4.87 15.33
N THR A 230 -18.66 4.71 14.22
CA THR A 230 -17.61 5.67 13.85
C THR A 230 -18.14 6.86 13.05
N ARG A 231 -19.36 6.75 12.52
CA ARG A 231 -19.94 7.72 11.58
C ARG A 231 -19.09 7.92 10.32
N ARG A 232 -18.31 6.91 9.93
CA ARG A 232 -17.47 6.94 8.73
C ARG A 232 -18.05 6.09 7.61
N VAL A 233 -17.70 6.42 6.38
CA VAL A 233 -18.03 5.61 5.19
C VAL A 233 -16.94 5.76 4.14
N VAL A 234 -16.64 4.67 3.44
CA VAL A 234 -15.72 4.67 2.31
C VAL A 234 -16.31 5.45 1.14
N VAL A 235 -15.47 6.22 0.45
CA VAL A 235 -15.87 6.88 -0.81
C VAL A 235 -15.72 5.89 -1.96
N LEU A 236 -16.78 5.72 -2.73
CA LEU A 236 -16.85 4.80 -3.87
C LEU A 236 -16.23 5.43 -5.12
N HIS A 237 -16.43 6.73 -5.31
CA HIS A 237 -16.00 7.44 -6.52
C HIS A 237 -15.78 8.94 -6.24
N GLU A 238 -14.96 9.60 -7.07
CA GLU A 238 -14.77 11.05 -7.09
C GLU A 238 -14.77 11.59 -8.52
N GLN A 239 -15.44 12.73 -8.73
CA GLN A 239 -15.42 13.49 -9.98
C GLN A 239 -14.90 14.90 -9.74
N HIS A 240 -14.21 15.48 -10.73
CA HIS A 240 -13.77 16.88 -10.69
C HIS A 240 -14.53 17.73 -11.72
N THR A 241 -14.88 18.96 -11.31
CA THR A 241 -15.46 20.00 -12.16
C THR A 241 -14.35 20.95 -12.65
N PRO A 242 -14.53 21.76 -13.73
CA PRO A 242 -15.78 22.14 -14.39
C PRO A 242 -16.33 21.13 -15.41
N MET A 243 -15.53 20.15 -15.88
CA MET A 243 -15.97 19.32 -17.01
C MET A 243 -16.83 18.11 -16.61
N LEU A 244 -17.02 17.82 -15.31
CA LEU A 244 -17.68 16.59 -14.81
C LEU A 244 -17.18 15.33 -15.53
N ILE A 245 -15.94 15.36 -16.00
CA ILE A 245 -15.35 14.18 -16.60
C ILE A 245 -15.11 13.24 -15.44
N PRO A 246 -15.61 11.99 -15.48
CA PRO A 246 -15.11 10.94 -14.60
C PRO A 246 -13.64 10.85 -14.94
N LYS A 247 -12.80 11.56 -14.17
CA LYS A 247 -11.43 11.80 -14.61
C LYS A 247 -10.71 10.46 -14.76
N HIS A 248 -11.22 9.43 -14.07
CA HIS A 248 -10.70 8.07 -14.09
C HIS A 248 -11.84 7.06 -13.95
N LEU A 249 -12.39 6.62 -15.09
CA LEU A 249 -13.30 5.45 -15.16
C LEU A 249 -12.60 4.14 -14.79
N ASP A 250 -11.28 4.16 -14.75
CA ASP A 250 -10.44 3.05 -14.31
C ASP A 250 -10.02 3.29 -12.84
N PRO A 251 -10.51 2.47 -11.89
CA PRO A 251 -10.11 2.52 -10.48
C PRO A 251 -8.59 2.40 -10.26
N GLY A 252 -7.83 1.87 -11.23
CA GLY A 252 -6.37 1.83 -11.21
C GLY A 252 -5.69 3.18 -11.44
N GLN A 253 -6.41 4.20 -11.90
CA GLN A 253 -5.83 5.51 -12.25
C GLN A 253 -6.05 6.58 -11.18
N MET A 254 -7.16 6.53 -10.44
CA MET A 254 -7.37 7.23 -9.18
C MET A 254 -7.96 6.25 -8.17
N PRO A 255 -7.12 5.59 -7.37
CA PRO A 255 -7.61 4.61 -6.41
C PRO A 255 -8.35 5.34 -5.29
N MET A 256 -9.67 5.11 -5.17
CA MET A 256 -10.54 5.65 -4.10
C MET A 256 -10.35 4.95 -2.76
N SER A 257 -9.17 4.38 -2.61
CA SER A 257 -8.91 3.30 -1.71
C SER A 257 -8.53 3.77 -0.30
N ASN A 258 -7.87 4.90 -0.27
CA ASN A 258 -7.57 5.63 0.94
C ASN A 258 -8.47 6.87 0.97
N ALA A 259 -9.78 6.67 0.86
CA ALA A 259 -10.79 7.72 0.79
C ALA A 259 -12.00 7.41 1.68
N TRP A 260 -12.37 8.34 2.57
CA TRP A 260 -13.58 8.21 3.39
C TRP A 260 -14.17 9.56 3.77
N LEU A 261 -15.45 9.54 4.13
CA LEU A 261 -16.15 10.65 4.75
C LEU A 261 -16.34 10.39 6.25
N ASP A 262 -16.21 11.43 7.06
CA ASP A 262 -16.44 11.41 8.50
C ASP A 262 -17.60 12.34 8.88
N PHE A 263 -18.70 11.77 9.34
CA PHE A 263 -19.92 12.48 9.75
C PHE A 263 -20.01 12.70 11.27
N SER A 264 -18.94 12.45 12.03
CA SER A 264 -18.96 12.57 13.50
C SER A 264 -19.02 14.01 14.01
N GLY A 265 -18.58 14.99 13.21
CA GLY A 265 -18.50 16.39 13.58
C GLY A 265 -19.64 17.28 13.05
N ALA A 266 -19.57 18.57 13.37
CA ALA A 266 -20.49 19.59 12.83
C ALA A 266 -20.28 19.85 11.32
N THR A 267 -19.11 19.47 10.79
CA THR A 267 -18.74 19.56 9.39
C THR A 267 -18.27 18.19 8.90
N ILE A 268 -18.65 17.79 7.69
CA ILE A 268 -18.32 16.48 7.13
C ILE A 268 -16.83 16.42 6.78
N GLY A 269 -16.06 15.59 7.49
CA GLY A 269 -14.66 15.24 7.21
C GLY A 269 -14.50 14.56 5.86
N TYR A 270 -13.46 14.91 5.11
CA TYR A 270 -13.08 14.16 3.92
C TYR A 270 -11.59 13.86 3.95
N HIS A 271 -11.27 12.57 4.02
CA HIS A 271 -9.90 12.09 3.83
C HIS A 271 -9.78 11.48 2.44
N PHE A 272 -8.71 11.82 1.75
CA PHE A 272 -8.32 11.15 0.53
C PHE A 272 -6.82 11.23 0.34
N ALA A 273 -6.16 10.12 0.05
CA ALA A 273 -4.74 10.13 -0.33
C ALA A 273 -4.50 9.19 -1.50
N ALA A 274 -4.06 9.74 -2.63
CA ALA A 274 -3.77 8.95 -3.82
C ALA A 274 -2.54 9.45 -4.56
N ALA A 275 -2.01 8.56 -5.39
CA ALA A 275 -0.89 8.80 -6.30
C ALA A 275 -1.36 8.53 -7.74
N PRO A 276 -2.16 9.43 -8.36
CA PRO A 276 -2.77 9.14 -9.65
C PRO A 276 -1.71 8.95 -10.73
N THR A 277 -1.94 8.00 -11.63
CA THR A 277 -0.98 7.60 -12.67
C THR A 277 -1.30 8.20 -14.04
N VAL A 278 -2.37 8.99 -14.18
CA VAL A 278 -2.91 9.38 -15.50
C VAL A 278 -3.08 10.89 -15.69
N GLY A 279 -2.75 11.33 -16.90
CA GLY A 279 -3.27 12.57 -17.49
C GLY A 279 -2.56 13.86 -17.11
N PHE A 280 -1.50 13.81 -16.31
CA PHE A 280 -0.59 14.93 -16.07
C PHE A 280 0.79 14.62 -16.66
N PRO A 281 1.56 15.63 -17.10
CA PRO A 281 2.88 15.42 -17.67
C PRO A 281 3.91 14.84 -16.67
N PHE A 282 3.55 14.72 -15.39
CA PHE A 282 4.40 14.17 -14.34
C PHE A 282 3.56 13.44 -13.27
N PRO A 283 4.16 12.51 -12.51
CA PRO A 283 3.51 11.87 -11.36
C PRO A 283 3.27 12.86 -10.21
N TYR A 284 2.10 12.78 -9.57
CA TYR A 284 1.72 13.63 -8.44
C TYR A 284 1.02 12.85 -7.32
N PHE A 285 0.96 13.45 -6.14
CA PHE A 285 0.14 13.02 -5.01
C PHE A 285 -1.02 14.00 -4.82
N VAL A 286 -2.20 13.48 -4.51
CA VAL A 286 -3.35 14.26 -4.03
C VAL A 286 -3.62 13.85 -2.60
N LEU A 287 -3.79 14.84 -1.73
CA LEU A 287 -4.16 14.65 -0.34
C LEU A 287 -5.30 15.60 0.03
N PHE A 288 -6.41 15.05 0.53
CA PHE A 288 -7.39 15.75 1.35
C PHE A 288 -7.20 15.28 2.78
N ASP A 289 -6.85 16.21 3.66
CA ASP A 289 -6.64 15.93 5.08
C ASP A 289 -7.91 16.26 5.87
N GLU A 290 -8.49 15.25 6.53
CA GLU A 290 -9.73 15.40 7.31
C GLU A 290 -9.58 16.34 8.51
N GLN A 291 -8.38 16.44 9.08
CA GLN A 291 -8.10 17.22 10.28
C GLN A 291 -7.84 18.68 9.93
N THR A 292 -6.98 18.92 8.93
CA THR A 292 -6.58 20.29 8.56
C THR A 292 -7.51 20.94 7.55
N ARG A 293 -8.46 20.17 6.97
CA ARG A 293 -9.40 20.64 5.95
C ARG A 293 -8.71 21.22 4.73
N ARG A 294 -7.57 20.64 4.38
CA ARG A 294 -6.70 21.13 3.31
C ARG A 294 -6.57 20.08 2.23
N MET A 295 -6.74 20.52 0.98
CA MET A 295 -6.37 19.77 -0.20
C MET A 295 -4.98 20.21 -0.63
N THR A 296 -4.11 19.27 -0.97
CA THR A 296 -2.82 19.54 -1.61
C THR A 296 -2.58 18.60 -2.78
N ILE A 297 -2.00 19.14 -3.84
CA ILE A 297 -1.44 18.39 -4.96
C ILE A 297 0.07 18.67 -4.97
N ARG A 298 0.87 17.60 -5.00
CA ARG A 298 2.34 17.69 -4.93
C ARG A 298 3.00 16.83 -5.99
N LYS A 299 4.17 17.22 -6.48
CA LYS A 299 4.98 16.35 -7.35
C LYS A 299 5.52 15.17 -6.56
N GLN A 300 5.52 13.97 -7.15
CA GLN A 300 6.15 12.81 -6.50
C GLN A 300 7.68 12.89 -6.52
N SER A 301 8.25 13.59 -7.50
CA SER A 301 9.70 13.67 -7.69
C SER A 301 10.44 14.38 -6.56
N ASP A 302 9.86 15.46 -6.02
CA ASP A 302 10.50 16.34 -5.04
C ASP A 302 9.57 16.85 -3.92
N GLY A 303 8.29 16.46 -3.94
CA GLY A 303 7.30 16.87 -2.93
C GLY A 303 6.85 18.33 -3.01
N SER A 304 7.29 19.08 -4.03
CA SER A 304 6.90 20.47 -4.24
C SER A 304 5.39 20.61 -4.42
N ILE A 305 4.82 21.67 -3.86
CA ILE A 305 3.38 21.97 -3.95
C ILE A 305 3.07 22.50 -5.35
N LEU A 306 2.10 21.89 -5.99
CA LEU A 306 1.51 22.33 -7.26
C LEU A 306 0.27 23.16 -7.01
N LEU A 307 -0.59 22.69 -6.11
CA LEU A 307 -1.85 23.32 -5.78
C LEU A 307 -2.15 23.06 -4.30
N ALA A 308 -2.69 24.05 -3.60
CA ALA A 308 -3.31 23.83 -2.31
C ALA A 308 -4.48 24.77 -2.10
N GLY A 309 -5.41 24.33 -1.25
CA GLY A 309 -6.56 25.11 -0.85
C GLY A 309 -7.26 24.49 0.36
N SER A 310 -8.02 25.31 1.08
CA SER A 310 -8.96 24.80 2.08
C SER A 310 -10.17 24.19 1.36
N TYR A 311 -10.69 23.06 1.85
CA TYR A 311 -11.89 22.46 1.31
C TYR A 311 -13.07 22.47 2.29
N ALA A 312 -14.28 22.48 1.75
CA ALA A 312 -15.52 22.30 2.47
C ALA A 312 -16.41 21.29 1.74
N VAL A 313 -16.96 20.33 2.48
CA VAL A 313 -17.92 19.36 1.96
C VAL A 313 -19.33 19.87 2.23
N SER A 314 -20.14 19.99 1.17
CA SER A 314 -21.53 20.37 1.26
C SER A 314 -22.34 19.25 1.94
N PRO A 315 -23.17 19.56 2.97
CA PRO A 315 -24.05 18.57 3.57
C PRO A 315 -25.27 18.25 2.68
N LYS A 316 -25.45 19.00 1.59
CA LYS A 316 -26.56 18.76 0.66
C LYS A 316 -26.30 17.46 -0.11
N GLN A 317 -27.12 16.45 0.18
CA GLN A 317 -27.09 15.17 -0.51
C GLN A 317 -27.66 15.32 -1.93
N ASN A 318 -26.89 14.86 -2.91
CA ASN A 318 -27.35 14.68 -4.28
C ASN A 318 -27.66 13.19 -4.50
N THR A 319 -28.82 12.88 -5.08
CA THR A 319 -29.32 11.52 -5.32
C THR A 319 -30.09 11.48 -6.64
N GLY A 320 -30.22 10.30 -7.25
CA GLY A 320 -31.04 10.08 -8.43
C GLY A 320 -30.30 9.26 -9.50
N PRO A 321 -30.97 8.97 -10.63
CA PRO A 321 -30.44 8.06 -11.66
C PRO A 321 -29.05 8.43 -12.18
N ASP A 322 -28.74 9.73 -12.32
CA ASP A 322 -27.42 10.18 -12.78
C ASP A 322 -26.31 9.89 -11.76
N ILE A 323 -26.65 9.89 -10.47
CA ILE A 323 -25.72 9.55 -9.38
C ILE A 323 -25.51 8.04 -9.32
N ASP A 324 -26.59 7.27 -9.48
CA ASP A 324 -26.53 5.80 -9.49
C ASP A 324 -25.76 5.29 -10.72
N ALA A 325 -25.97 5.90 -11.89
CA ALA A 325 -25.26 5.58 -13.13
C ALA A 325 -23.76 5.87 -13.02
N ALA A 326 -23.38 7.01 -12.41
CA ALA A 326 -21.97 7.35 -12.22
C ALA A 326 -21.20 6.30 -11.41
N VAL A 327 -21.85 5.61 -10.47
CA VAL A 327 -21.25 4.52 -9.68
C VAL A 327 -21.34 3.17 -10.41
N THR A 328 -22.42 2.92 -11.15
CA THR A 328 -22.63 1.67 -11.90
C THR A 328 -21.67 1.55 -13.09
N ASP A 329 -21.38 2.67 -13.78
CA ASP A 329 -20.43 2.71 -14.90
C ASP A 329 -18.96 2.64 -14.44
N SER A 330 -18.69 2.91 -13.17
CA SER A 330 -17.41 2.66 -12.51
C SER A 330 -17.42 1.26 -11.88
N ASP A 331 -17.38 0.21 -12.69
CA ASP A 331 -17.43 -1.17 -12.21
C ASP A 331 -16.15 -1.55 -11.41
N PRO A 332 -16.23 -1.82 -10.09
CA PRO A 332 -15.07 -2.26 -9.30
C PRO A 332 -14.67 -3.73 -9.57
N THR A 333 -15.40 -4.45 -10.43
CA THR A 333 -15.26 -5.90 -10.66
C THR A 333 -14.67 -6.29 -12.02
N VAL A 334 -14.44 -5.35 -12.93
CA VAL A 334 -13.84 -5.63 -14.25
C VAL A 334 -12.43 -5.03 -14.34
N PRO A 335 -11.37 -5.85 -14.37
CA PRO A 335 -10.02 -5.35 -14.56
C PRO A 335 -9.84 -4.75 -15.97
N PRO A 336 -9.12 -3.61 -16.12
CA PRO A 336 -9.02 -2.87 -17.39
C PRO A 336 -8.29 -3.62 -18.54
N TRP A 337 -7.72 -4.81 -18.29
CA TRP A 337 -7.16 -5.69 -19.32
C TRP A 337 -8.18 -6.65 -19.94
N VAL A 338 -9.44 -6.64 -19.49
CA VAL A 338 -10.55 -7.36 -20.12
C VAL A 338 -11.28 -6.42 -21.10
N THR A 339 -10.54 -5.76 -21.98
CA THR A 339 -11.11 -5.33 -23.25
C THR A 339 -11.08 -6.54 -24.17
N HIS A 340 -12.24 -6.92 -24.72
CA HIS A 340 -12.30 -7.84 -25.84
C HIS A 340 -11.51 -7.24 -27.02
N LEU A 341 -10.21 -7.52 -27.08
CA LEU A 341 -9.50 -7.59 -28.34
C LEU A 341 -10.12 -8.77 -29.09
N SER A 342 -11.12 -8.49 -29.91
CA SER A 342 -11.44 -9.34 -31.04
C SER A 342 -10.20 -9.36 -31.93
N LEU A 343 -9.31 -10.32 -31.67
CA LEU A 343 -8.34 -10.73 -32.68
C LEU A 343 -9.17 -11.18 -33.89
N PRO A 344 -8.85 -10.73 -35.12
CA PRO A 344 -9.45 -11.31 -36.30
C PRO A 344 -9.21 -12.84 -36.25
N PRO A 345 -10.18 -13.66 -36.69
CA PRO A 345 -10.01 -15.10 -36.67
C PRO A 345 -8.71 -15.46 -37.38
N LEU A 346 -7.87 -16.24 -36.70
CA LEU A 346 -6.75 -16.90 -37.34
C LEU A 346 -7.33 -17.70 -38.51
N THR A 347 -7.10 -17.22 -39.73
CA THR A 347 -7.24 -18.06 -40.92
C THR A 347 -6.38 -19.28 -40.69
N GLU A 348 -7.02 -20.46 -40.65
CA GLU A 348 -6.35 -21.74 -40.67
C GLU A 348 -5.37 -21.76 -41.84
N GLY A 349 -4.08 -21.61 -41.53
CA GLY A 349 -3.01 -21.95 -42.44
C GLY A 349 -3.11 -23.44 -42.68
N ALA A 350 -3.46 -23.81 -43.91
CA ALA A 350 -3.47 -25.17 -44.38
C ALA A 350 -2.17 -25.89 -43.98
N HIS A 351 -2.30 -26.88 -43.10
CA HIS A 351 -1.26 -27.85 -42.84
C HIS A 351 -1.17 -28.74 -44.10
N THR A 352 -0.36 -28.34 -45.07
CA THR A 352 0.05 -29.24 -46.15
C THR A 352 1.02 -30.26 -45.56
N ASP A 353 0.52 -31.48 -45.44
CA ASP A 353 1.22 -32.71 -45.06
C ASP A 353 2.28 -33.05 -46.14
N PRO A 354 3.59 -32.94 -45.87
CA PRO A 354 4.62 -33.22 -46.85
C PRO A 354 5.26 -34.58 -46.54
N ASP A 355 4.50 -35.68 -46.55
CA ASP A 355 5.10 -37.03 -46.42
C ASP A 355 4.19 -38.19 -46.84
N LYS A 356 3.48 -38.05 -47.96
CA LYS A 356 2.91 -39.21 -48.67
C LYS A 356 2.96 -38.97 -50.17
N ASP A 357 4.10 -39.24 -50.79
CA ASP A 357 4.15 -39.81 -52.14
C ASP A 357 5.57 -40.29 -52.49
N GLY A 358 5.71 -41.60 -52.64
CA GLY A 358 6.91 -42.33 -53.04
C GLY A 358 6.90 -43.71 -52.37
N ALA A 359 6.73 -44.83 -53.04
CA ALA A 359 6.85 -45.14 -54.46
C ALA A 359 6.08 -46.46 -54.76
N PRO A 360 5.87 -46.81 -56.04
CA PRO A 360 5.10 -47.97 -56.46
C PRO A 360 5.97 -49.24 -56.45
N GLU A 361 5.37 -50.41 -56.26
CA GLU A 361 5.75 -51.64 -56.97
C GLU A 361 4.80 -52.80 -56.67
N ARG A 362 4.20 -53.31 -57.76
CA ARG A 362 3.78 -54.70 -58.05
C ARG A 362 2.84 -55.45 -57.12
#